data_AF-B4UAB0-F1
#
_entry.id   AF-B4UAB0-F1
#
_cell.length_a   1.000
_cell.length_b   1.000
_cell.length_c   1.000
_cell.angle_alpha   90.00
_cell.angle_beta   90.00
_cell.angle_gamma   90.00
#
_symmetry.space_group_name_H-M   'P 1'
#
loop_
_entity.id
_entity.type
_entity.pdbx_description
1 polymer ?
#
loop_
_entity_poly.entity_id
_entity_poly.type
_entity_poly.pdbx_seq_one_letter_code
_entity_poly.pdbx_strand_id
1 'polypeptide(L)'
;MLRSPAFLATLTFLAVALGARVAQAPWTEQFPGSYPRVHAPADARFEFLPDEIRIHLDEETKSGRIIVFAHAADGSLLGLLKPIVDGAVTVRRGDLADYRLAVRGRDVGEHRLLKAMDRYVEREDMLERILDARAKGLRFGVQRCLYPICNRCLDGCKSVMRGDFPISMRVGERGNVEPVFAKGSCPRCGKCFVWCPSGVIRDSGSLTN
;
A
#
# COMPACT_ATOMS: atom_id res chain seq x y z
N MET A 1 36.73 -21.17 -44.89
CA MET A 1 37.00 -21.42 -43.46
C MET A 1 35.75 -21.46 -42.57
N LEU A 2 34.60 -20.87 -42.95
CA LEU A 2 33.36 -20.84 -42.13
C LEU A 2 32.55 -22.17 -42.00
N ARG A 3 33.02 -23.30 -42.55
CA ARG A 3 32.31 -24.59 -42.51
C ARG A 3 33.02 -25.67 -41.70
N SER A 4 34.03 -25.29 -40.89
CA SER A 4 34.63 -26.26 -39.98
C SER A 4 33.63 -26.58 -38.86
N PRO A 5 33.30 -27.86 -38.62
CA PRO A 5 32.38 -28.26 -37.55
C PRO A 5 32.88 -27.79 -36.17
N ALA A 6 34.20 -27.68 -35.98
CA ALA A 6 34.78 -27.10 -34.77
C ALA A 6 34.44 -25.62 -34.60
N PHE A 7 34.48 -24.83 -35.69
CA PHE A 7 34.14 -23.40 -35.66
C PHE A 7 32.66 -23.19 -35.30
N LEU A 8 31.75 -23.97 -35.89
CA LEU A 8 30.32 -23.92 -35.57
C LEU A 8 30.03 -24.30 -34.11
N ALA A 9 30.71 -25.34 -33.61
CA ALA A 9 30.59 -25.75 -32.21
C ALA A 9 31.06 -24.66 -31.25
N THR A 10 32.21 -24.03 -31.52
CA THR A 10 32.73 -22.92 -30.70
C THR A 10 31.79 -21.72 -30.73
N LEU A 11 31.23 -21.38 -31.89
CA LEU A 11 30.31 -20.25 -32.04
C LEU A 11 28.98 -20.49 -31.30
N THR A 12 28.50 -21.73 -31.33
CA THR A 12 27.31 -22.14 -30.58
C THR A 12 27.57 -22.09 -29.07
N PHE A 13 28.72 -22.58 -28.61
CA PHE A 13 29.10 -22.52 -27.21
C PHE A 13 29.22 -21.07 -26.72
N LEU A 14 29.84 -20.19 -27.51
CA LEU A 14 29.90 -18.75 -27.23
C LEU A 14 28.51 -18.12 -27.15
N ALA A 15 27.61 -18.43 -28.08
CA ALA A 15 26.25 -17.90 -28.07
C ALA A 15 25.46 -18.36 -26.84
N VAL A 16 25.58 -19.63 -26.45
CA VAL A 16 24.94 -20.18 -25.23
C VAL A 16 25.53 -19.56 -23.97
N ALA A 17 26.86 -19.42 -23.88
CA ALA A 17 27.53 -18.80 -22.75
C ALA A 17 27.15 -17.32 -22.60
N LEU A 18 27.02 -16.60 -23.72
CA LEU A 18 26.57 -15.20 -23.73
C LEU A 18 25.10 -15.10 -23.29
N GLY A 19 24.23 -15.96 -23.81
CA GLY A 19 22.82 -16.03 -23.42
C GLY A 19 22.64 -16.36 -21.94
N ALA A 20 23.41 -17.31 -21.40
CA ALA A 20 23.43 -17.64 -19.98
C ALA A 20 23.94 -16.47 -19.13
N ARG A 21 24.99 -15.76 -19.56
CA ARG A 21 25.49 -14.54 -18.90
C ARG A 21 24.45 -13.43 -18.84
N VAL A 22 23.69 -13.22 -19.92
CA VAL A 22 22.61 -12.21 -19.96
C VAL A 22 21.43 -12.64 -19.09
N ALA A 23 21.07 -13.93 -19.10
CA ALA A 23 20.00 -14.46 -18.26
C ALA A 23 20.37 -14.46 -16.76
N GLN A 24 21.66 -14.61 -16.43
CA GLN A 24 22.19 -14.59 -15.07
C GLN A 24 22.63 -13.19 -14.62
N ALA A 25 22.67 -12.21 -15.52
CA ALA A 25 22.90 -10.83 -15.13
C ALA A 25 21.77 -10.44 -14.18
N PRO A 26 22.08 -10.10 -12.91
CA PRO A 26 21.03 -9.72 -11.98
C PRO A 26 20.33 -8.51 -12.59
N TRP A 27 19.03 -8.66 -12.87
CA TRP A 27 18.16 -7.51 -13.13
C TRP A 27 18.31 -6.60 -11.93
N THR A 28 19.20 -5.62 -12.06
CA THR A 28 19.47 -4.66 -11.01
C THR A 28 18.33 -3.69 -11.12
N GLU A 29 17.32 -3.85 -10.25
CA GLU A 29 16.26 -2.86 -10.11
C GLU A 29 16.94 -1.48 -9.98
N GLN A 30 16.69 -0.62 -10.96
CA GLN A 30 17.20 0.74 -10.91
C GLN A 30 16.31 1.50 -9.95
N PHE A 31 16.90 1.94 -8.84
CA PHE A 31 16.21 2.77 -7.88
C PHE A 31 16.57 4.25 -8.10
N PRO A 32 15.57 5.14 -8.28
CA PRO A 32 15.82 6.57 -8.38
C PRO A 32 16.41 7.12 -7.07
N GLY A 33 17.45 7.95 -7.22
CA GLY A 33 18.16 8.62 -6.14
C GLY A 33 17.44 9.86 -5.57
N SER A 34 16.15 9.77 -5.27
CA SER A 34 15.30 10.93 -4.97
C SER A 34 14.59 10.85 -3.62
N TYR A 35 14.03 11.99 -3.18
CA TYR A 35 13.18 12.01 -2.00
C TYR A 35 11.79 11.44 -2.32
N PRO A 36 11.19 10.66 -1.42
CA PRO A 36 9.81 10.21 -1.59
C PRO A 36 8.84 11.37 -1.37
N ARG A 37 7.76 11.37 -2.15
CA ARG A 37 6.55 12.16 -1.88
C ARG A 37 5.37 11.23 -1.64
N VAL A 38 4.43 11.67 -0.81
CA VAL A 38 3.18 10.97 -0.54
C VAL A 38 2.15 11.49 -1.52
N HIS A 39 1.50 10.59 -2.24
CA HIS A 39 0.37 10.94 -3.07
C HIS A 39 -0.80 11.39 -2.20
N ALA A 40 -1.59 12.35 -2.68
CA ALA A 40 -2.79 12.80 -2.00
C ALA A 40 -3.73 11.62 -1.67
N PRO A 41 -4.49 11.71 -0.56
CA PRO A 41 -5.54 10.76 -0.23
C PRO A 41 -6.53 10.60 -1.40
N ALA A 42 -7.18 9.43 -1.50
CA ALA A 42 -8.24 9.27 -2.48
C ALA A 42 -9.42 10.18 -2.15
N ASP A 43 -9.91 10.92 -3.14
CA ASP A 43 -11.24 11.51 -3.10
C ASP A 43 -12.28 10.43 -3.41
N ALA A 44 -13.41 10.49 -2.71
CA ALA A 44 -14.46 9.52 -2.83
C ALA A 44 -15.85 10.10 -2.51
N ARG A 45 -16.86 9.60 -3.21
CA ARG A 45 -18.28 9.91 -3.00
C ARG A 45 -19.00 8.70 -2.42
N PHE A 46 -19.82 8.93 -1.39
CA PHE A 46 -20.48 7.89 -0.61
C PHE A 46 -21.99 7.89 -0.89
N GLU A 47 -22.48 6.77 -1.42
CA GLU A 47 -23.90 6.47 -1.57
C GLU A 47 -24.31 5.49 -0.47
N PHE A 48 -25.19 5.93 0.43
CA PHE A 48 -25.68 5.13 1.55
C PHE A 48 -27.01 4.48 1.17
N LEU A 49 -27.02 3.15 1.07
CA LEU A 49 -28.19 2.33 0.78
C LEU A 49 -28.60 1.55 2.05
N PRO A 50 -29.80 0.93 2.09
CA PRO A 50 -30.30 0.27 3.31
C PRO A 50 -29.38 -0.81 3.89
N ASP A 51 -28.71 -1.59 3.04
CA ASP A 51 -27.86 -2.73 3.45
C ASP A 51 -26.43 -2.68 2.90
N GLU A 52 -26.07 -1.58 2.22
CA GLU A 52 -24.72 -1.39 1.70
C GLU A 52 -24.35 0.10 1.60
N ILE A 53 -23.04 0.37 1.54
CA ILE A 53 -22.49 1.65 1.12
C ILE A 53 -21.72 1.41 -0.16
N ARG A 54 -22.04 2.20 -1.19
CA ARG A 54 -21.27 2.24 -2.43
C ARG A 54 -20.38 3.48 -2.42
N ILE A 55 -19.10 3.26 -2.61
CA ILE A 55 -18.07 4.28 -2.53
C ILE A 55 -17.45 4.43 -3.92
N HIS A 56 -17.72 5.54 -4.58
CA HIS A 56 -17.14 5.84 -5.89
C HIS A 56 -15.83 6.58 -5.69
N LEU A 57 -14.76 6.07 -6.30
CA LEU A 57 -13.44 6.69 -6.26
C LEU A 57 -13.31 7.65 -7.45
N ASP A 58 -12.83 8.87 -7.20
CA ASP A 58 -12.66 9.85 -8.28
C ASP A 58 -11.39 9.59 -9.13
N GLU A 59 -10.48 8.76 -8.62
CA GLU A 59 -9.20 8.44 -9.24
C GLU A 59 -8.90 6.94 -9.11
N GLU A 60 -8.32 6.35 -10.17
CA GLU A 60 -7.86 4.97 -10.14
C GLU A 60 -6.73 4.76 -9.13
N THR A 61 -6.71 3.57 -8.51
CA THR A 61 -5.60 3.14 -7.65
C THR A 61 -4.81 2.04 -8.34
N LYS A 62 -3.48 2.10 -8.23
CA LYS A 62 -2.58 1.12 -8.86
C LYS A 62 -2.79 -0.31 -8.37
N SER A 63 -3.21 -0.50 -7.11
CA SER A 63 -3.34 -1.82 -6.48
C SER A 63 -4.62 -2.57 -6.83
N GLY A 64 -5.61 -1.92 -7.47
CA GLY A 64 -6.96 -2.50 -7.64
C GLY A 64 -7.68 -2.79 -6.32
N ARG A 65 -7.12 -2.30 -5.20
CA ARG A 65 -7.61 -2.50 -3.83
C ARG A 65 -7.39 -1.24 -3.01
N ILE A 66 -8.29 -0.99 -2.07
CA ILE A 66 -8.24 0.15 -1.15
C ILE A 66 -8.72 -0.28 0.23
N ILE A 67 -8.31 0.45 1.26
CA ILE A 67 -8.85 0.29 2.60
C ILE A 67 -10.04 1.22 2.75
N VAL A 68 -11.17 0.69 3.21
CA VAL A 68 -12.27 1.47 3.77
C VAL A 68 -12.08 1.50 5.29
N PHE A 69 -12.17 2.68 5.91
CA PHE A 69 -11.93 2.85 7.33
C PHE A 69 -13.05 3.60 8.04
N ALA A 70 -13.16 3.36 9.35
CA ALA A 70 -14.02 4.11 10.26
C ALA A 70 -13.31 4.33 11.60
N HIS A 71 -13.37 5.54 12.13
CA HIS A 71 -12.93 5.86 13.49
C HIS A 71 -14.03 5.51 14.49
N ALA A 72 -13.63 4.93 15.61
CA ALA A 72 -14.50 4.58 16.72
C ALA A 72 -14.29 5.53 17.91
N ALA A 73 -15.29 5.62 18.78
CA ALA A 73 -15.30 6.54 19.92
C ALA A 73 -14.21 6.22 20.98
N ASP A 74 -13.71 4.99 20.99
CA ASP A 74 -12.61 4.54 21.86
C ASP A 74 -11.22 5.01 21.37
N GLY A 75 -11.16 5.81 20.31
CA GLY A 75 -9.91 6.27 19.71
C GLY A 75 -9.24 5.22 18.82
N SER A 76 -9.95 4.17 18.40
CA SER A 76 -9.47 3.21 17.42
C SER A 76 -9.91 3.54 15.99
N LEU A 77 -9.14 3.06 15.01
CA LEU A 77 -9.50 3.02 13.60
C LEU A 77 -9.68 1.57 13.19
N LEU A 78 -10.84 1.25 12.63
CA LEU A 78 -11.14 -0.03 12.01
C LEU A 78 -10.95 0.10 10.51
N GLY A 79 -10.35 -0.91 9.88
CA GLY A 79 -10.13 -0.90 8.45
C GLY A 79 -10.44 -2.24 7.78
N LEU A 80 -10.89 -2.16 6.54
CA LEU A 80 -11.26 -3.29 5.69
C LEU A 80 -10.71 -3.07 4.29
N LEU A 81 -9.92 -4.03 3.81
CA LEU A 81 -9.40 -4.09 2.45
C LEU A 81 -10.47 -4.63 1.51
N LYS A 82 -10.83 -3.83 0.50
CA LYS A 82 -11.77 -4.23 -0.54
C LYS A 82 -11.14 -4.16 -1.92
N PRO A 83 -11.56 -5.02 -2.86
CA PRO A 83 -11.30 -4.81 -4.27
C PRO A 83 -12.06 -3.58 -4.76
N ILE A 84 -11.48 -2.92 -5.75
CA ILE A 84 -12.14 -1.87 -6.54
C ILE A 84 -12.67 -2.54 -7.80
N VAL A 85 -13.96 -2.37 -8.07
CA VAL A 85 -14.65 -2.90 -9.25
C VAL A 85 -15.31 -1.72 -9.94
N ASP A 86 -14.98 -1.49 -11.21
CA ASP A 86 -15.53 -0.40 -12.03
C ASP A 86 -15.45 0.98 -11.34
N GLY A 87 -14.30 1.28 -10.74
CA GLY A 87 -14.07 2.54 -10.02
C GLY A 87 -14.81 2.68 -8.68
N ALA A 88 -15.50 1.64 -8.22
CA ALA A 88 -16.29 1.65 -7.00
C ALA A 88 -15.87 0.55 -6.01
N VAL A 89 -16.23 0.78 -4.74
CA VAL A 89 -16.06 -0.15 -3.64
C VAL A 89 -17.37 -0.27 -2.89
N THR A 90 -17.84 -1.49 -2.67
CA THR A 90 -19.08 -1.74 -1.94
C THR A 90 -18.78 -2.38 -0.59
N VAL A 91 -19.29 -1.78 0.48
CA VAL A 91 -19.29 -2.34 1.84
C VAL A 91 -20.70 -2.78 2.17
N ARG A 92 -20.89 -4.07 2.44
CA ARG A 92 -22.20 -4.67 2.74
C ARG A 92 -22.30 -5.07 4.20
N ARG A 93 -23.51 -5.24 4.69
CA ARG A 93 -23.75 -5.93 5.96
C ARG A 93 -23.06 -7.30 5.94
N GLY A 94 -22.33 -7.61 7.00
CA GLY A 94 -21.48 -8.81 7.11
C GLY A 94 -20.04 -8.64 6.62
N ASP A 95 -19.69 -7.52 5.97
CA ASP A 95 -18.30 -7.22 5.66
C ASP A 95 -17.55 -6.87 6.96
N LEU A 96 -16.78 -7.82 7.48
CA LEU A 96 -16.06 -7.65 8.75
C LEU A 96 -14.77 -6.83 8.58
N ALA A 97 -14.37 -6.08 9.59
CA ALA A 97 -13.08 -5.37 9.63
C ALA A 97 -11.90 -6.35 9.53
N ASP A 98 -10.86 -5.97 8.80
CA ASP A 98 -9.61 -6.72 8.68
C ASP A 98 -8.68 -6.47 9.87
N TYR A 99 -8.69 -5.24 10.39
CA TYR A 99 -7.81 -4.83 11.47
C TYR A 99 -8.44 -3.72 12.32
N ARG A 100 -7.91 -3.60 13.54
CA ARG A 100 -8.10 -2.46 14.45
C ARG A 100 -6.73 -1.82 14.71
N LEU A 101 -6.71 -0.49 14.76
CA LEU A 101 -5.52 0.33 14.95
C LEU A 101 -5.76 1.33 16.07
N ALA A 102 -4.90 1.39 17.07
CA ALA A 102 -4.98 2.44 18.08
C ALA A 102 -4.53 3.78 17.51
N VAL A 103 -5.28 4.85 17.76
CA VAL A 103 -4.96 6.21 17.31
C VAL A 103 -4.88 7.15 18.52
N ARG A 104 -3.79 7.91 18.63
CA ARG A 104 -3.62 8.95 19.65
C ARG A 104 -3.29 10.27 18.97
N GLY A 105 -4.31 11.12 18.81
CA GLY A 105 -4.19 12.35 18.02
C GLY A 105 -3.93 12.04 16.55
N ARG A 106 -2.72 12.34 16.05
CA ARG A 106 -2.27 11.98 14.69
C ARG A 106 -1.33 10.77 14.67
N ASP A 107 -0.97 10.23 15.83
CA ASP A 107 0.01 9.16 15.92
C ASP A 107 -0.68 7.79 15.90
N VAL A 108 -0.07 6.88 15.14
CA VAL A 108 -0.52 5.51 14.98
C VAL A 108 0.14 4.64 16.03
N GLY A 109 -0.67 3.95 16.83
CA GLY A 109 -0.23 3.04 17.87
C GLY A 109 -0.23 1.57 17.42
N GLU A 110 -0.45 0.68 18.39
CA GLU A 110 -0.54 -0.76 18.14
C GLU A 110 -1.68 -1.12 17.20
N HIS A 111 -1.49 -2.18 16.41
CA HIS A 111 -2.49 -2.71 15.52
C HIS A 111 -2.73 -4.19 15.80
N ARG A 112 -3.96 -4.62 15.57
CA ARG A 112 -4.37 -6.01 15.67
C ARG A 112 -5.09 -6.42 14.39
N LEU A 113 -4.58 -7.46 13.74
CA LEU A 113 -5.30 -8.10 12.64
C LEU A 113 -6.45 -8.92 13.22
N LEU A 114 -7.66 -8.62 12.78
CA LEU A 114 -8.90 -9.27 13.22
C LEU A 114 -9.21 -10.49 12.35
N LYS A 115 -8.88 -10.41 11.06
CA LYS A 115 -8.94 -11.54 10.12
C LYS A 115 -7.62 -12.30 10.07
N ALA A 116 -7.31 -13.03 11.13
CA ALA A 116 -6.25 -14.05 11.07
C ALA A 116 -6.83 -15.38 10.55
N MET A 117 -6.06 -16.05 9.69
CA MET A 117 -6.40 -17.09 8.72
C MET A 117 -7.18 -18.35 9.17
N ASP A 118 -7.69 -18.46 10.41
CA ASP A 118 -8.33 -19.71 10.86
C ASP A 118 -9.60 -19.59 11.71
N ARG A 119 -9.99 -18.40 12.20
CA ARG A 119 -11.31 -18.14 12.83
C ARG A 119 -11.43 -16.64 13.11
N TYR A 120 -12.59 -16.05 12.78
CA TYR A 120 -12.96 -14.70 13.19
C TYR A 120 -13.31 -14.71 14.68
N VAL A 121 -12.33 -14.44 15.55
CA VAL A 121 -12.55 -14.36 17.00
C VAL A 121 -13.32 -13.10 17.37
N GLU A 122 -13.04 -11.99 16.69
CA GLU A 122 -13.74 -10.71 16.83
C GLU A 122 -14.36 -10.32 15.49
N ARG A 123 -15.67 -10.04 15.51
CA ARG A 123 -16.45 -9.70 14.32
C ARG A 123 -16.95 -8.27 14.47
N GLU A 124 -16.27 -7.37 13.80
CA GLU A 124 -16.65 -5.96 13.73
C GLU A 124 -17.24 -5.69 12.35
N ASP A 125 -18.55 -5.51 12.26
CA ASP A 125 -19.23 -5.22 10.99
C ASP A 125 -18.88 -3.80 10.51
N MET A 126 -18.23 -3.69 9.34
CA MET A 126 -17.77 -2.39 8.85
C MET A 126 -18.88 -1.47 8.39
N LEU A 127 -20.01 -2.01 7.91
CA LEU A 127 -21.16 -1.18 7.56
C LEU A 127 -21.70 -0.51 8.82
N GLU A 128 -21.92 -1.29 9.88
CA GLU A 128 -22.39 -0.75 11.17
C GLU A 128 -21.42 0.28 11.74
N ARG A 129 -20.11 0.02 11.64
CA ARG A 129 -19.08 0.94 12.15
C ARG A 129 -18.99 2.25 11.35
N ILE A 130 -19.18 2.21 10.04
CA ILE A 130 -19.24 3.44 9.22
C ILE A 130 -20.52 4.24 9.55
N LEU A 131 -21.65 3.57 9.71
CA LEU A 131 -22.91 4.22 10.09
C LEU A 131 -22.83 4.86 11.49
N ASP A 132 -22.23 4.17 12.46
CA ASP A 132 -21.98 4.70 13.80
C ASP A 132 -21.04 5.90 13.78
N ALA A 133 -19.94 5.81 13.03
CA ALA A 133 -19.01 6.92 12.86
C ALA A 133 -19.71 8.14 12.26
N ARG A 134 -20.53 7.95 11.21
CA ARG A 134 -21.34 9.00 10.61
C ARG A 134 -22.31 9.63 11.61
N ALA A 135 -23.05 8.81 12.36
CA ALA A 135 -24.03 9.28 13.34
C ALA A 135 -23.38 10.13 14.47
N LYS A 136 -22.14 9.80 14.83
CA LYS A 136 -21.37 10.48 15.88
C LYS A 136 -20.48 11.62 15.36
N GLY A 137 -20.50 11.91 14.06
CA GLY A 137 -19.61 12.91 13.45
C GLY A 137 -18.13 12.53 13.50
N LEU A 138 -17.82 11.24 13.63
CA LEU A 138 -16.46 10.70 13.59
C LEU A 138 -16.00 10.53 12.14
N ARG A 139 -14.68 10.43 11.95
CA ARG A 139 -14.06 10.29 10.62
C ARG A 139 -14.25 8.88 10.07
N PHE A 140 -14.60 8.79 8.79
CA PHE A 140 -14.64 7.54 8.03
C PHE A 140 -14.27 7.87 6.58
N GLY A 141 -13.83 6.87 5.82
CA GLY A 141 -13.49 7.10 4.42
C GLY A 141 -12.68 6.00 3.78
N VAL A 142 -11.85 6.38 2.82
CA VAL A 142 -10.97 5.45 2.09
C VAL A 142 -9.50 5.83 2.19
N GLN A 143 -8.63 4.83 2.15
CA GLN A 143 -7.20 4.95 2.36
C GLN A 143 -6.45 4.15 1.29
N ARG A 144 -5.60 4.84 0.51
CA ARG A 144 -4.73 4.22 -0.51
C ARG A 144 -3.55 3.46 0.09
N CYS A 145 -3.01 3.96 1.21
CA CYS A 145 -1.94 3.25 1.90
C CYS A 145 -2.53 1.94 2.44
N LEU A 146 -1.88 0.81 2.23
CA LEU A 146 -2.43 -0.48 2.69
C LEU A 146 -1.93 -0.86 4.09
N TYR A 147 -1.31 0.07 4.82
CA TYR A 147 -0.90 -0.15 6.21
C TYR A 147 -2.14 -0.35 7.12
N PRO A 148 -2.13 -1.29 8.08
CA PRO A 148 -1.02 -2.17 8.48
C PRO A 148 -0.95 -3.50 7.72
N ILE A 149 -1.85 -3.76 6.77
CA ILE A 149 -1.88 -5.00 5.97
C ILE A 149 -0.63 -5.12 5.07
N CYS A 150 -0.06 -3.99 4.64
CA CYS A 150 1.16 -3.94 3.85
C CYS A 150 2.23 -3.07 4.51
N ASN A 151 3.42 -3.64 4.73
CA ASN A 151 4.58 -2.98 5.34
C ASN A 151 5.81 -2.89 4.41
N ARG A 152 5.66 -3.20 3.11
CA ARG A 152 6.79 -3.33 2.16
C ARG A 152 7.70 -2.10 2.09
N CYS A 153 7.15 -0.89 2.18
CA CYS A 153 7.95 0.33 2.17
C CYS A 153 8.80 0.48 3.45
N LEU A 154 8.25 0.09 4.60
CA LEU A 154 8.95 0.07 5.88
C LEU A 154 10.06 -0.99 5.86
N ASP A 155 9.75 -2.19 5.39
CA ASP A 155 10.71 -3.30 5.30
C ASP A 155 11.85 -2.99 4.32
N GLY A 156 11.52 -2.37 3.17
CA GLY A 156 12.52 -1.89 2.23
C GLY A 156 13.42 -0.81 2.82
N CYS A 157 12.88 0.07 3.65
CA CYS A 157 13.69 1.06 4.34
C CYS A 157 14.59 0.44 5.42
N LYS A 158 14.08 -0.53 6.19
CA LYS A 158 14.83 -1.31 7.18
C LYS A 158 16.00 -2.07 6.56
N SER A 159 15.86 -2.52 5.31
CA SER A 159 16.93 -3.22 4.59
C SER A 159 18.15 -2.34 4.27
N VAL A 160 18.02 -1.01 4.39
CA VAL A 160 19.08 -0.04 4.05
C VAL A 160 19.57 0.72 5.28
N MET A 161 18.68 1.01 6.23
CA MET A 161 18.98 1.81 7.42
C MET A 161 19.33 0.92 8.62
N ARG A 162 20.37 1.29 9.38
CA ARG A 162 20.79 0.62 10.62
C ARG A 162 20.32 1.30 11.92
N GLY A 163 19.41 2.29 11.82
CA GLY A 163 18.97 3.13 12.93
C GLY A 163 17.59 3.73 12.67
N ASP A 164 17.38 4.99 13.04
CA ASP A 164 16.08 5.66 12.93
C ASP A 164 15.49 5.55 11.51
N PHE A 165 14.30 4.96 11.44
CA PHE A 165 13.64 4.75 10.16
C PHE A 165 13.02 6.06 9.68
N PRO A 166 13.35 6.53 8.47
CA PRO A 166 12.83 7.79 7.95
C PRO A 166 11.33 7.74 7.63
N ILE A 167 10.68 6.58 7.67
CA ILE A 167 9.27 6.41 7.36
C ILE A 167 8.52 6.08 8.65
N SER A 168 7.55 6.91 9.01
CA SER A 168 6.56 6.63 10.06
C SER A 168 5.15 6.66 9.46
N MET A 169 4.16 6.13 10.17
CA MET A 169 2.76 6.19 9.77
C MET A 169 2.02 7.17 10.66
N ARG A 170 1.17 8.02 10.07
CA ARG A 170 0.36 8.99 10.81
C ARG A 170 -1.06 9.02 10.26
N VAL A 171 -1.98 9.50 11.09
CA VAL A 171 -3.35 9.80 10.69
C VAL A 171 -3.38 11.21 10.09
N GLY A 172 -3.71 11.29 8.81
CA GLY A 172 -3.90 12.52 8.07
C GLY A 172 -5.17 13.27 8.50
N GLU A 173 -5.40 14.44 7.90
CA GLU A 173 -6.50 15.33 8.31
C GLU A 173 -7.87 14.69 8.07
N ARG A 174 -8.00 13.97 6.95
CA ARG A 174 -9.21 13.22 6.58
C ARG A 174 -9.40 11.93 7.40
N GLY A 175 -8.46 11.60 8.29
CA GLY A 175 -8.53 10.41 9.14
C GLY A 175 -7.92 9.14 8.52
N ASN A 176 -7.42 9.21 7.29
CA ASN A 176 -6.68 8.13 6.63
C ASN A 176 -5.28 7.98 7.23
N VAL A 177 -4.75 6.76 7.24
CA VAL A 177 -3.33 6.52 7.56
C VAL A 177 -2.48 6.73 6.31
N GLU A 178 -1.39 7.47 6.47
CA GLU A 178 -0.44 7.77 5.41
C GLU A 178 1.01 7.75 5.92
N PRO A 179 1.97 7.39 5.05
CA PRO A 179 3.38 7.45 5.41
C PRO A 179 3.83 8.91 5.52
N VAL A 180 4.68 9.19 6.50
CA VAL A 180 5.34 10.49 6.70
C VAL A 180 6.85 10.27 6.71
N PHE A 181 7.58 11.21 6.11
CA PHE A 181 9.03 11.11 5.94
C PHE A 181 9.78 12.12 6.80
N ALA A 182 10.71 11.65 7.62
CA ALA A 182 11.66 12.50 8.32
C ALA A 182 12.70 13.04 7.32
N LYS A 183 12.70 14.36 7.11
CA LYS A 183 13.69 15.02 6.26
C LYS A 183 15.08 14.89 6.89
N GLY A 184 16.07 14.55 6.07
CA GLY A 184 17.48 14.44 6.51
C GLY A 184 17.97 13.02 6.83
N SER A 185 17.09 12.08 7.20
CA SER A 185 17.47 10.69 7.50
C SER A 185 17.26 9.70 6.35
N CYS A 186 16.55 10.11 5.29
CA CYS A 186 16.30 9.24 4.14
C CYS A 186 17.55 9.07 3.25
N PRO A 187 17.99 7.83 2.96
CA PRO A 187 19.16 7.57 2.10
C PRO A 187 18.85 7.70 0.60
N ARG A 188 17.60 8.06 0.25
CA ARG A 188 17.15 8.25 -1.15
C ARG A 188 17.38 7.02 -2.04
N CYS A 189 17.26 5.82 -1.46
CA CYS A 189 17.53 4.56 -2.16
C CYS A 189 16.39 4.08 -3.07
N GLY A 190 15.31 4.84 -3.21
CA GLY A 190 14.16 4.57 -4.09
C GLY A 190 13.30 3.31 -3.82
N LYS A 191 13.75 2.36 -2.99
CA LYS A 191 13.03 1.10 -2.72
C LYS A 191 11.57 1.30 -2.30
N CYS A 192 11.29 2.33 -1.50
CA CYS A 192 9.97 2.54 -0.93
C CYS A 192 8.87 2.83 -1.96
N PHE A 193 9.15 3.55 -3.05
CA PHE A 193 8.14 3.80 -4.10
C PHE A 193 8.14 2.70 -5.16
N VAL A 194 9.26 2.00 -5.42
CA VAL A 194 9.29 0.84 -6.32
C VAL A 194 8.46 -0.31 -5.72
N TRP A 195 8.61 -0.57 -4.42
CA TRP A 195 7.95 -1.68 -3.75
C TRP A 195 6.57 -1.35 -3.17
N CYS A 196 6.10 -0.11 -3.28
CA CYS A 196 4.75 0.28 -2.85
C CYS A 196 3.71 -0.22 -3.88
N PRO A 197 2.93 -1.27 -3.56
CA PRO A 197 1.99 -1.83 -4.54
C PRO A 197 0.83 -0.86 -4.84
N SER A 198 0.47 0.00 -3.88
CA SER A 198 -0.62 0.97 -4.05
C SER A 198 -0.18 2.29 -4.70
N GLY A 199 1.12 2.47 -4.96
CA GLY A 199 1.64 3.69 -5.61
C GLY A 199 1.45 4.98 -4.78
N VAL A 200 1.27 4.85 -3.46
CA VAL A 200 1.09 5.98 -2.54
C VAL A 200 2.39 6.75 -2.35
N ILE A 201 3.52 6.06 -2.35
CA ILE A 201 4.82 6.72 -2.31
C ILE A 201 5.28 6.86 -3.76
N ARG A 202 5.59 8.09 -4.19
CA ARG A 202 6.08 8.39 -5.54
C ARG A 202 7.45 9.05 -5.47
N ASP A 203 8.16 8.97 -6.58
CA ASP A 203 9.39 9.73 -6.83
C ASP A 203 9.05 11.24 -6.91
N SER A 204 9.81 12.09 -6.19
CA SER A 204 9.71 13.55 -6.27
C SER A 204 10.23 14.14 -7.59
N GLY A 205 11.05 13.40 -8.33
CA GLY A 205 11.59 13.77 -9.64
C GLY A 205 10.72 13.35 -10.84
N SER A 206 9.68 12.52 -10.63
CA SER A 206 8.79 12.13 -11.73
C SER A 206 7.73 13.21 -11.99
N LEU A 207 8.05 14.17 -12.86
CA LEU A 207 7.07 15.05 -13.50
C LEU A 207 6.28 14.26 -14.55
N THR A 208 5.50 13.28 -14.12
CA THR A 208 4.48 12.66 -14.95
C THR A 208 3.17 12.68 -14.17
N ASN A 209 2.32 13.62 -14.60
CA ASN A 209 0.89 13.66 -14.32
C ASN A 209 0.21 12.46 -14.98
#